data_AF-F2T6H2-F1
#
_entry.id   AF-F2T6H2-F1
#
_cell.length_a   1.000
_cell.length_b   1.000
_cell.length_c   1.000
_cell.angle_alpha   90.00
_cell.angle_beta   90.00
_cell.angle_gamma   90.00
#
_symmetry.space_group_name_H-M   'P 1'
#
loop_
_entity.id
_entity.type
_entity.pdbx_description
1 polymer ?
#
loop_
_entity_poly.entity_id
_entity_poly.type
_entity_poly.pdbx_seq_one_letter_code
_entity_poly.pdbx_strand_id
1 'polypeptide(L)'
;MESHGASTIPLMLNAIAAARQNNTQLVIECLRTFAQRIDEISDILQRMYENCDPHVFYHRIRPFLAGSRNMSDAGLPDGIIYDDGTGSQTRHYYSGGSNAQSSLIQFFDIVLNIEHRPTGEMRNKNPDREELGSSPPGLDEGSSQAPPNKRHNFIMEMRSYMPGPHRRFLEHVASVANIRDYVLKHSADSALCAAYDSCLAVLRAMRDKHIQMVSRYIIIKAREARVHHDRSASSPRAAPGGAGKARAVNLARPVAATGDGVVVAPASGSGGGSKSLRGTGGTALIPFLKQARDETGEPAVGLLVKELAKHGPARATRR
;
A
#
# COMPACT_ATOMS: atom_id res chain seq x y z
N MET A 1 11.15 12.07 5.53
CA MET A 1 9.86 11.56 6.03
C MET A 1 10.07 10.65 7.24
N GLU A 2 10.62 9.45 7.08
CA GLU A 2 10.84 8.46 8.16
C GLU A 2 11.57 9.05 9.39
N SER A 3 12.70 9.74 9.18
CA SER A 3 13.46 10.37 10.28
C SER A 3 12.65 11.42 11.05
N HIS A 4 11.80 12.20 10.39
CA HIS A 4 10.96 13.20 11.06
C HIS A 4 9.87 12.52 11.88
N GLY A 5 9.25 11.49 11.29
CA GLY A 5 8.20 10.71 11.93
C GLY A 5 8.67 9.82 13.07
N ALA A 6 9.96 9.48 13.18
CA ALA A 6 10.50 8.70 14.29
C ALA A 6 10.14 9.30 15.67
N SER A 7 10.07 10.63 15.77
CA SER A 7 9.67 11.35 17.00
C SER A 7 8.25 11.03 17.49
N THR A 8 7.37 10.56 16.60
CA THR A 8 5.98 10.19 16.93
C THR A 8 5.88 8.87 17.67
N ILE A 9 6.89 8.00 17.56
CA ILE A 9 6.89 6.68 18.20
C ILE A 9 6.86 6.81 19.73
N PRO A 10 7.84 7.45 20.39
CA PRO A 10 7.80 7.62 21.84
C PRO A 10 6.60 8.46 22.30
N LEU A 11 6.17 9.44 21.50
CA LEU A 11 4.99 10.26 21.77
C LEU A 11 3.73 9.41 21.93
N MET A 12 3.46 8.49 20.98
CA MET A 12 2.27 7.65 21.02
C MET A 12 2.39 6.51 22.02
N LEU A 13 3.59 6.02 22.30
CA LEU A 13 3.81 5.09 23.43
C LEU A 13 3.49 5.78 24.77
N ASN A 14 3.84 7.05 24.93
CA ASN A 14 3.45 7.84 26.10
C ASN A 14 1.94 8.03 26.17
N ALA A 15 1.27 8.32 25.04
CA ALA A 15 -0.19 8.39 24.98
C ALA A 15 -0.85 7.08 25.44
N ILE A 16 -0.33 5.94 25.00
CA ILE A 16 -0.83 4.60 25.38
C ILE A 16 -0.67 4.38 26.90
N ALA A 17 0.48 4.77 27.47
CA ALA A 17 0.72 4.68 28.91
C ALA A 17 -0.21 5.62 29.70
N ALA A 18 -0.37 6.87 29.24
CA ALA A 18 -1.25 7.87 29.84
C ALA A 18 -2.72 7.42 29.87
N ALA A 19 -3.18 6.78 28.79
CA ALA A 19 -4.52 6.20 28.72
C ALA A 19 -4.75 5.10 29.78
N ARG A 20 -3.73 4.29 30.12
CA ARG A 20 -3.84 3.29 31.21
C ARG A 20 -3.94 3.93 32.60
N GLN A 21 -3.38 5.13 32.74
CA GLN A 21 -3.40 5.90 33.98
C GLN A 21 -4.60 6.84 34.06
N ASN A 22 -5.52 6.79 33.09
CA ASN A 22 -6.64 7.73 32.94
C ASN A 22 -6.23 9.21 32.92
N ASN A 23 -5.03 9.51 32.41
CA ASN A 23 -4.56 10.87 32.23
C ASN A 23 -5.04 11.44 30.89
N THR A 24 -6.31 11.82 30.83
CA THR A 24 -6.95 12.33 29.61
C THR A 24 -6.24 13.54 29.02
N GLN A 25 -5.77 14.47 29.86
CA GLN A 25 -5.11 15.68 29.41
C GLN A 25 -3.82 15.37 28.63
N LEU A 26 -2.99 14.46 29.16
CA LEU A 26 -1.77 14.03 28.47
C LEU A 26 -2.07 13.26 27.18
N VAL A 27 -3.15 12.48 27.13
CA VAL A 27 -3.59 11.81 25.89
C VAL A 27 -3.96 12.85 24.83
N ILE A 28 -4.72 13.89 25.20
CA ILE A 28 -5.11 14.99 24.31
C ILE A 28 -3.88 15.70 23.75
N GLU A 29 -2.92 16.06 24.62
CA GLU A 29 -1.67 16.72 24.22
C GLU A 29 -0.87 15.86 23.24
N CYS A 30 -0.70 14.57 23.55
CA CYS A 30 0.01 13.66 22.66
C CYS A 30 -0.67 13.53 21.30
N LEU A 31 -2.00 13.39 21.26
CA LEU A 31 -2.76 13.30 20.00
C LEU A 31 -2.67 14.59 19.17
N ARG A 32 -2.75 15.76 19.80
CA ARG A 32 -2.60 17.05 19.09
C ARG A 32 -1.20 17.18 18.48
N THR A 33 -0.16 16.88 19.25
CA THR A 33 1.22 16.87 18.74
C THR A 33 1.39 15.82 17.65
N PHE A 34 0.77 14.65 17.78
CA PHE A 34 0.84 13.61 16.77
C PHE A 34 0.20 14.03 15.45
N ALA A 35 -0.98 14.66 15.50
CA ALA A 35 -1.64 15.22 14.32
C ALA A 35 -0.76 16.28 13.62
N GLN A 36 -0.16 17.19 14.40
CA GLN A 36 0.79 18.18 13.85
C GLN A 36 1.98 17.50 13.17
N ARG A 37 2.58 16.48 13.79
CA ARG A 37 3.71 15.75 13.18
C ARG A 37 3.31 15.03 11.89
N ILE A 38 2.12 14.42 11.82
CA ILE A 38 1.64 13.80 10.58
C ILE A 38 1.50 14.85 9.47
N ASP A 39 1.00 16.04 9.79
CA ASP A 39 0.87 17.13 8.80
C ASP A 39 2.24 17.61 8.29
N GLU A 40 3.22 17.80 9.19
CA GLU A 40 4.60 18.12 8.80
C GLU A 40 5.24 17.03 7.92
N ILE A 41 5.02 15.75 8.25
CA ILE A 41 5.46 14.60 7.43
C ILE A 41 4.80 14.66 6.05
N SER A 42 3.53 15.04 5.98
CA SER A 42 2.74 15.21 4.76
C SER A 42 3.31 16.28 3.83
N ASP A 43 3.84 17.36 4.40
CA ASP A 43 4.50 18.42 3.64
C ASP A 43 5.88 18.01 3.17
N ILE A 44 6.66 17.32 4.02
CA ILE A 44 7.94 16.73 3.62
C ILE A 44 7.75 15.72 2.47
N LEU A 45 6.68 14.93 2.49
CA LEU A 45 6.38 13.97 1.42
C LEU A 45 6.23 14.67 0.05
N GLN A 46 5.61 15.86 0.02
CA GLN A 46 5.41 16.62 -1.22
C GLN A 46 6.71 17.21 -1.78
N ARG A 47 7.76 17.37 -0.96
CA ARG A 47 9.09 17.81 -1.42
C ARG A 47 9.73 16.84 -2.41
N MET A 48 9.18 15.62 -2.56
CA MET A 48 9.52 14.72 -3.67
C MET A 48 9.40 15.40 -5.03
N TYR A 49 8.42 16.32 -5.21
CA TYR A 49 8.24 17.06 -6.46
C TYR A 49 9.43 17.98 -6.80
N GLU A 50 10.24 18.38 -5.82
CA GLU A 50 11.40 19.26 -6.02
C GLU A 50 12.53 18.54 -6.78
N ASN A 51 12.76 17.26 -6.46
CA ASN A 51 13.99 16.55 -6.86
C ASN A 51 13.74 15.22 -7.57
N CYS A 52 12.48 14.83 -7.79
CA CYS A 52 12.13 13.60 -8.48
C CYS A 52 11.32 13.91 -9.73
N ASP A 53 11.95 13.86 -10.90
CA ASP A 53 11.21 14.01 -12.16
C ASP A 53 10.29 12.79 -12.42
N PRO A 54 8.99 12.97 -12.71
CA PRO A 54 8.07 11.85 -12.93
C PRO A 54 8.45 10.92 -14.10
N HIS A 55 9.04 11.45 -15.18
CA HIS A 55 9.46 10.64 -16.32
C HIS A 55 10.70 9.81 -15.97
N VAL A 56 11.70 10.42 -15.34
CA VAL A 56 12.89 9.72 -14.83
C VAL A 56 12.49 8.64 -13.84
N PHE A 57 11.63 8.96 -12.87
CA PHE A 57 11.15 7.98 -11.90
C PHE A 57 10.48 6.79 -12.58
N TYR A 58 9.50 7.04 -13.46
CA TYR A 58 8.72 5.97 -14.07
C TYR A 58 9.54 5.07 -15.00
N HIS A 59 10.40 5.65 -15.84
CA HIS A 59 11.11 4.90 -16.88
C HIS A 59 12.49 4.40 -16.44
N ARG A 60 13.17 5.10 -15.52
CA ARG A 60 14.57 4.80 -15.18
C ARG A 60 14.74 4.25 -13.78
N ILE A 61 13.89 4.61 -12.82
CA ILE A 61 14.05 4.17 -11.42
C ILE A 61 13.12 2.99 -11.12
N ARG A 62 11.82 3.18 -11.37
CA ARG A 62 10.76 2.22 -11.05
C ARG A 62 11.02 0.79 -11.55
N PRO A 63 11.60 0.54 -12.74
CA PRO A 63 11.90 -0.82 -13.18
C PRO A 63 12.82 -1.58 -12.21
N PHE A 64 13.77 -0.90 -11.58
CA PHE A 64 14.69 -1.50 -10.60
C PHE A 64 14.05 -1.73 -9.23
N LEU A 65 12.91 -1.08 -8.95
CA LEU A 65 12.15 -1.26 -7.70
C LEU A 65 11.12 -2.38 -7.80
N ALA A 66 10.89 -2.92 -9.00
CA ALA A 66 9.91 -3.96 -9.21
C ALA A 66 10.48 -5.33 -8.81
N GLY A 67 9.63 -6.19 -8.25
CA GLY A 67 10.03 -7.53 -7.79
C GLY A 67 9.94 -8.58 -8.90
N SER A 68 9.90 -9.86 -8.50
CA SER A 68 9.67 -11.00 -9.40
C SER A 68 8.23 -11.51 -9.40
N ARG A 69 7.44 -11.13 -8.38
CA ARG A 69 6.05 -11.57 -8.25
C ARG A 69 5.11 -10.80 -9.18
N ASN A 70 4.25 -11.51 -9.91
CA ASN A 70 3.26 -10.97 -10.84
C ASN A 70 3.89 -10.12 -11.97
N MET A 71 5.07 -10.52 -12.43
CA MET A 71 5.90 -9.75 -13.38
C MET A 71 6.09 -10.46 -14.72
N SER A 72 5.08 -11.22 -15.15
CA SER A 72 5.03 -11.88 -16.47
C SER A 72 5.23 -10.89 -17.62
N ASP A 73 4.58 -9.71 -17.55
CA ASP A 73 4.70 -8.64 -18.55
C ASP A 73 6.12 -8.02 -18.60
N ALA A 74 6.92 -8.22 -17.56
CA ALA A 74 8.32 -7.80 -17.49
C ALA A 74 9.31 -8.94 -17.81
N GLY A 75 8.80 -10.08 -18.30
CA GLY A 75 9.63 -11.24 -18.66
C GLY A 75 9.98 -12.17 -17.50
N LEU A 76 9.30 -12.04 -16.35
CA LEU A 76 9.46 -12.92 -15.19
C LEU A 76 8.15 -13.68 -14.89
N PRO A 77 7.65 -14.53 -15.81
CA PRO A 77 6.44 -15.32 -15.57
C PRO A 77 6.64 -16.36 -14.45
N ASP A 78 7.88 -16.83 -14.29
CA ASP A 78 8.26 -17.96 -13.45
C ASP A 78 9.02 -17.54 -12.18
N GLY A 79 9.06 -16.25 -11.87
CA GLY A 79 9.84 -15.72 -10.76
C GLY A 79 11.34 -15.72 -11.06
N ILE A 80 12.17 -15.90 -10.03
CA ILE A 80 13.64 -15.95 -10.12
C ILE A 80 14.20 -17.17 -9.39
N ILE A 81 15.36 -17.65 -9.83
CA ILE A 81 16.14 -18.69 -9.16
C ILE A 81 17.37 -18.01 -8.56
N TYR A 82 17.66 -18.29 -7.30
CA TYR A 82 18.91 -17.87 -6.66
C TYR A 82 19.92 -19.00 -6.83
N ASP A 83 20.97 -18.75 -7.60
CA ASP A 83 22.09 -19.67 -7.69
C ASP A 83 22.97 -19.50 -6.44
N ASP A 84 22.83 -20.44 -5.52
CA ASP A 84 23.63 -20.56 -4.30
C ASP A 84 24.75 -21.62 -4.44
N GLY A 85 24.97 -22.13 -5.65
CA GLY A 85 25.95 -23.17 -5.94
C GLY A 85 25.50 -24.58 -5.57
N THR A 86 24.30 -24.79 -5.01
CA THR A 86 23.82 -26.14 -4.67
C THR A 86 23.07 -26.81 -5.83
N GLY A 87 22.88 -26.11 -6.95
CA GLY A 87 22.08 -26.57 -8.09
C GLY A 87 20.57 -26.48 -7.88
N SER A 88 20.10 -25.85 -6.79
CA SER A 88 18.68 -25.66 -6.50
C SER A 88 17.97 -24.91 -7.64
N GLN A 89 16.88 -25.49 -8.15
CA GLN A 89 16.02 -24.86 -9.16
C GLN A 89 14.77 -24.23 -8.53
N THR A 90 14.83 -23.92 -7.24
CA THR A 90 13.70 -23.37 -6.51
C THR A 90 13.36 -21.98 -7.05
N ARG A 91 12.10 -21.78 -7.44
CA ARG A 91 11.60 -20.52 -7.98
C ARG A 91 11.04 -19.65 -6.86
N HIS A 92 11.43 -18.38 -6.88
CA HIS A 92 11.08 -17.41 -5.86
C HIS A 92 10.30 -16.23 -6.43
N TYR A 93 9.23 -15.84 -5.72
CA TYR A 93 8.29 -14.80 -6.10
C TYR A 93 8.21 -13.73 -5.02
N TYR A 94 9.02 -12.68 -5.16
CA TYR A 94 9.07 -11.57 -4.20
C TYR A 94 8.42 -10.32 -4.77
N SER A 95 7.65 -9.63 -3.93
CA SER A 95 7.07 -8.33 -4.25
C SER A 95 8.16 -7.28 -4.34
N GLY A 96 7.99 -6.30 -5.24
CA GLY A 96 8.89 -5.16 -5.32
C GLY A 96 8.76 -4.21 -4.13
N GLY A 97 9.63 -3.20 -4.10
CA GLY A 97 9.62 -2.17 -3.07
C GLY A 97 8.31 -1.38 -3.07
N SER A 98 7.73 -1.14 -1.90
CA SER A 98 6.53 -0.31 -1.77
C SER A 98 6.43 0.39 -0.42
N ASN A 99 5.71 1.51 -0.37
CA ASN A 99 5.50 2.28 0.87
C ASN A 99 4.76 1.48 1.96
N ALA A 100 4.07 0.38 1.61
CA ALA A 100 3.45 -0.51 2.58
C ALA A 100 4.46 -1.27 3.46
N GLN A 101 5.74 -1.27 3.06
CA GLN A 101 6.86 -1.82 3.83
C GLN A 101 7.40 -0.81 4.87
N SER A 102 6.90 0.43 4.91
CA SER A 102 7.21 1.40 5.97
C SER A 102 6.60 0.96 7.30
N SER A 103 7.46 0.73 8.31
CA SER A 103 7.01 0.42 9.66
C SER A 103 6.32 1.62 10.32
N LEU A 104 6.73 2.84 9.98
CA LEU A 104 6.17 4.07 10.54
C LEU A 104 4.70 4.25 10.11
N ILE A 105 4.39 4.04 8.83
CA ILE A 105 3.00 4.14 8.35
C ILE A 105 2.11 3.10 9.02
N GLN A 106 2.57 1.85 9.13
CA GLN A 106 1.80 0.81 9.83
C GLN A 106 1.68 1.08 11.33
N PHE A 107 2.67 1.72 11.96
CA PHE A 107 2.58 2.16 13.34
C PHE A 107 1.45 3.17 13.54
N PHE A 108 1.28 4.15 12.64
CA PHE A 108 0.18 5.12 12.70
C PHE A 108 -1.19 4.43 12.66
N ASP A 109 -1.33 3.44 11.77
CA ASP A 109 -2.56 2.67 11.66
C ASP A 109 -2.86 1.90 12.94
N ILE A 110 -1.85 1.26 13.52
CA ILE A 110 -2.01 0.49 14.76
C ILE A 110 -2.42 1.39 15.94
N VAL A 111 -1.73 2.51 16.18
CA VAL A 111 -1.99 3.35 17.36
C VAL A 111 -3.34 4.08 17.27
N LEU A 112 -3.83 4.33 16.05
CA LEU A 112 -5.16 4.89 15.79
C LEU A 112 -6.23 3.81 15.55
N ASN A 113 -5.90 2.53 15.72
CA ASN A 113 -6.81 1.41 15.52
C ASN A 113 -7.52 1.43 14.15
N ILE A 114 -6.76 1.67 13.08
CA ILE A 114 -7.19 1.60 11.69
C ILE A 114 -6.99 0.16 11.20
N GLU A 115 -8.07 -0.45 10.71
CA GLU A 115 -8.04 -1.81 10.18
C GLU A 115 -8.06 -1.81 8.65
N HIS A 116 -7.13 -2.55 8.07
CA HIS A 116 -7.02 -2.73 6.63
C HIS A 116 -7.57 -4.08 6.20
N ARG A 117 -8.45 -4.08 5.20
CA ARG A 117 -9.01 -5.31 4.62
C ARG A 117 -8.32 -5.68 3.31
N PRO A 118 -8.45 -6.94 2.83
CA PRO A 118 -8.14 -7.28 1.46
C PRO A 118 -8.79 -6.32 0.46
N THR A 119 -8.08 -6.01 -0.63
CA THR A 119 -8.57 -5.01 -1.60
C THR A 119 -9.86 -5.48 -2.27
N GLY A 120 -10.90 -4.65 -2.23
CA GLY A 120 -12.22 -4.94 -2.77
C GLY A 120 -13.24 -5.46 -1.75
N GLU A 121 -12.81 -5.79 -0.53
CA GLU A 121 -13.73 -6.17 0.55
C GLU A 121 -14.30 -4.92 1.24
N MET A 122 -15.62 -4.88 1.46
CA MET A 122 -16.30 -3.81 2.19
C MET A 122 -16.48 -4.19 3.66
N ARG A 123 -16.61 -3.18 4.54
CA ARG A 123 -16.97 -3.40 5.93
C ARG A 123 -18.35 -4.06 6.02
N ASN A 124 -18.39 -5.25 6.64
CA ASN A 124 -19.65 -5.95 6.88
C ASN A 124 -20.48 -5.13 7.88
N LYS A 125 -21.69 -4.71 7.50
CA LYS A 125 -22.51 -3.77 8.31
C LYS A 125 -23.22 -4.43 9.49
N ASN A 126 -23.25 -5.77 9.56
CA ASN A 126 -23.88 -6.55 10.64
C ASN A 126 -22.93 -7.68 11.10
N PRO A 127 -22.16 -7.51 12.18
CA PRO A 127 -21.32 -8.57 12.73
C PRO A 127 -22.12 -9.68 13.46
N ASP A 128 -23.33 -9.39 13.92
CA ASP A 128 -24.10 -10.28 14.83
C ASP A 128 -24.90 -11.42 14.14
N ARG A 129 -24.68 -11.68 12.85
CA ARG A 129 -25.42 -12.73 12.11
C ARG A 129 -24.58 -13.96 11.72
N GLU A 130 -23.27 -13.96 11.98
CA GLU A 130 -22.41 -15.09 11.59
C GLU A 130 -22.33 -16.24 12.60
N GLU A 131 -22.89 -16.11 13.81
CA GLU A 131 -22.93 -17.25 14.76
C GLU A 131 -24.05 -18.27 14.50
N LEU A 132 -25.00 -18.00 13.59
CA LEU A 132 -26.12 -18.92 13.36
C LEU A 132 -26.57 -18.93 11.90
N GLY A 133 -25.84 -19.65 11.05
CA GLY A 133 -26.40 -20.12 9.78
C GLY A 133 -25.43 -20.14 8.61
N SER A 134 -24.81 -21.29 8.38
CA SER A 134 -24.40 -21.73 7.04
C SER A 134 -24.31 -23.25 7.04
N SER A 135 -25.39 -23.91 6.62
CA SER A 135 -25.35 -25.31 6.19
C SER A 135 -24.56 -25.45 4.88
N PRO A 136 -23.95 -26.62 4.59
CA PRO A 136 -22.91 -26.75 3.60
C PRO A 136 -23.45 -27.01 2.18
N PRO A 137 -22.81 -26.49 1.12
CA PRO A 137 -22.94 -27.06 -0.22
C PRO A 137 -21.70 -27.89 -0.57
N GLY A 138 -21.93 -29.17 -0.85
CA GLY A 138 -21.14 -29.97 -1.81
C GLY A 138 -19.77 -30.48 -1.34
N LEU A 139 -19.66 -31.80 -1.27
CA LEU A 139 -18.43 -32.56 -1.07
C LEU A 139 -17.43 -32.31 -2.21
N ASP A 140 -16.24 -31.83 -1.87
CA ASP A 140 -15.02 -32.20 -2.60
C ASP A 140 -13.91 -32.46 -1.57
N GLU A 141 -13.48 -33.71 -1.52
CA GLU A 141 -12.55 -34.27 -0.53
C GLU A 141 -11.11 -33.91 -0.89
N GLY A 142 -10.37 -33.38 0.09
CA GLY A 142 -8.91 -33.44 0.08
C GLY A 142 -8.17 -32.12 0.27
N SER A 143 -8.21 -31.54 1.48
CA SER A 143 -7.01 -31.00 2.12
C SER A 143 -7.29 -30.65 3.58
N SER A 144 -6.40 -31.09 4.46
CA SER A 144 -6.48 -31.00 5.91
C SER A 144 -6.56 -29.56 6.41
N GLN A 145 -7.55 -29.29 7.28
CA GLN A 145 -7.85 -27.99 7.86
C GLN A 145 -6.71 -27.46 8.76
N ALA A 146 -6.30 -26.22 8.51
CA ALA A 146 -5.80 -25.31 9.52
C ALA A 146 -6.97 -24.39 9.97
N PRO A 147 -6.91 -23.76 11.17
CA PRO A 147 -7.99 -22.93 11.70
C PRO A 147 -8.30 -21.75 10.76
N PRO A 148 -9.44 -21.04 10.91
CA PRO A 148 -9.84 -19.96 10.02
C PRO A 148 -8.84 -18.79 10.13
N ASN A 149 -7.78 -18.85 9.33
CA ASN A 149 -6.77 -17.82 9.25
C ASN A 149 -7.42 -16.55 8.71
N LYS A 150 -7.42 -15.47 9.52
CA LYS A 150 -7.71 -14.09 9.09
C LYS A 150 -7.09 -13.89 7.71
N ARG A 151 -7.91 -13.67 6.68
CA ARG A 151 -7.43 -13.44 5.31
C ARG A 151 -6.32 -12.38 5.34
N HIS A 152 -5.07 -12.79 5.08
CA HIS A 152 -3.92 -11.90 5.17
C HIS A 152 -4.05 -10.78 4.13
N ASN A 153 -4.29 -9.56 4.60
CA ASN A 153 -4.31 -8.39 3.72
C ASN A 153 -2.88 -8.04 3.26
N PHE A 154 -2.76 -7.30 2.15
CA PHE A 154 -1.46 -6.94 1.57
C PHE A 154 -0.56 -6.16 2.54
N ILE A 155 -1.12 -5.29 3.40
CA ILE A 155 -0.36 -4.54 4.41
C ILE A 155 0.32 -5.48 5.41
N MET A 156 -0.39 -6.51 5.87
CA MET A 156 0.15 -7.53 6.78
C MET A 156 1.22 -8.36 6.09
N GLU A 157 1.02 -8.74 4.83
CA GLU A 157 2.06 -9.43 4.07
C GLU A 157 3.35 -8.60 4.01
N MET A 158 3.25 -7.28 3.79
CA MET A 158 4.41 -6.39 3.71
C MET A 158 5.21 -6.30 5.02
N ARG A 159 4.67 -6.74 6.16
CA ARG A 159 5.46 -6.89 7.40
C ARG A 159 6.57 -7.93 7.26
N SER A 160 6.38 -8.97 6.43
CA SER A 160 7.42 -9.97 6.14
C SER A 160 8.64 -9.37 5.43
N TYR A 161 8.48 -8.21 4.80
CA TYR A 161 9.53 -7.44 4.12
C TYR A 161 10.17 -6.37 5.03
N MET A 162 9.68 -6.20 6.27
CA MET A 162 10.30 -5.30 7.25
C MET A 162 11.42 -6.00 8.03
N PRO A 163 12.42 -5.24 8.55
CA PRO A 163 13.39 -5.78 9.49
C PRO A 163 12.73 -6.49 10.67
N GLY A 164 13.30 -7.63 11.09
CA GLY A 164 12.74 -8.47 12.15
C GLY A 164 12.38 -7.72 13.44
N PRO A 165 13.27 -6.86 13.99
CA PRO A 165 12.95 -6.04 15.17
C PRO A 165 11.75 -5.10 14.96
N HIS A 166 11.60 -4.51 13.77
CA HIS A 166 10.49 -3.59 13.49
C HIS A 166 9.15 -4.32 13.43
N ARG A 167 9.13 -5.52 12.83
CA ARG A 167 7.94 -6.36 12.81
C ARG A 167 7.47 -6.73 14.21
N ARG A 168 8.39 -7.24 15.04
CA ARG A 168 8.10 -7.57 16.45
C ARG A 168 7.62 -6.37 17.24
N PHE A 169 8.20 -5.18 16.97
CA PHE A 169 7.74 -3.94 17.56
C PHE A 169 6.28 -3.64 17.19
N LEU A 170 5.91 -3.72 15.91
CA LEU A 170 4.52 -3.49 15.48
C LEU A 170 3.54 -4.51 16.06
N GLU A 171 3.93 -5.78 16.14
CA GLU A 171 3.14 -6.84 16.78
C GLU A 171 2.89 -6.54 18.26
N HIS A 172 3.93 -6.12 18.98
CA HIS A 172 3.80 -5.75 20.38
C HIS A 172 2.93 -4.50 20.55
N VAL A 173 3.16 -3.44 19.78
CA VAL A 173 2.32 -2.22 19.84
C VAL A 173 0.86 -2.56 19.55
N ALA A 174 0.57 -3.42 18.58
CA ALA A 174 -0.79 -3.84 18.26
C ALA A 174 -1.48 -4.57 19.43
N SER A 175 -0.73 -5.32 20.23
CA SER A 175 -1.30 -5.99 21.42
C SER A 175 -1.58 -5.06 22.59
N VAL A 176 -0.98 -3.87 22.62
CA VAL A 176 -1.03 -2.97 23.78
C VAL A 176 -1.65 -1.60 23.50
N ALA A 177 -1.91 -1.27 22.24
CA ALA A 177 -2.57 -0.04 21.82
C ALA A 177 -4.02 0.00 22.32
N ASN A 178 -4.41 1.12 22.92
CA ASN A 178 -5.68 1.28 23.63
C ASN A 178 -6.32 2.66 23.43
N ILE A 179 -5.76 3.50 22.54
CA ILE A 179 -6.16 4.89 22.38
C ILE A 179 -7.62 5.01 21.95
N ARG A 180 -8.04 4.25 20.92
CA ARG A 180 -9.41 4.32 20.43
C ARG A 180 -10.42 3.87 21.50
N ASP A 181 -10.16 2.76 22.17
CA ASP A 181 -11.02 2.26 23.24
C ASP A 181 -11.12 3.26 24.40
N TYR A 182 -10.00 3.93 24.71
CA TYR A 182 -9.97 5.01 25.70
C TYR A 182 -10.85 6.19 25.28
N VAL A 183 -10.74 6.66 24.04
CA VAL A 183 -11.56 7.75 23.49
C VAL A 183 -13.05 7.38 23.51
N LEU A 184 -13.40 6.14 23.14
CA LEU A 184 -14.79 5.68 23.17
C LEU A 184 -15.37 5.63 24.58
N LYS A 185 -14.60 5.19 25.57
CA LYS A 185 -15.01 5.20 26.99
C LYS A 185 -15.22 6.61 27.53
N HIS A 186 -14.53 7.59 26.97
CA HIS A 186 -14.58 9.00 27.36
C HIS A 186 -15.24 9.87 26.28
N SER A 187 -16.23 9.35 25.55
CA SER A 187 -16.84 10.04 24.41
C SER A 187 -17.56 11.35 24.77
N ALA A 188 -17.80 11.60 26.06
CA ALA A 188 -18.32 12.88 26.56
C ALA A 188 -17.27 14.01 26.51
N ASP A 189 -15.97 13.68 26.47
CA ASP A 189 -14.90 14.65 26.31
C ASP A 189 -14.74 15.01 24.83
N SER A 190 -15.29 16.17 24.47
CA SER A 190 -15.25 16.68 23.10
C SER A 190 -13.83 17.03 22.64
N ALA A 191 -12.94 17.44 23.54
CA ALA A 191 -11.56 17.78 23.21
C ALA A 191 -10.75 16.53 22.89
N LEU A 192 -10.96 15.44 23.63
CA LEU A 192 -10.37 14.14 23.38
C LEU A 192 -10.84 13.56 22.04
N CYS A 193 -12.16 13.57 21.80
CA CYS A 193 -12.72 13.10 20.53
C CYS A 193 -12.19 13.90 19.34
N ALA A 194 -12.15 15.24 19.46
CA ALA A 194 -11.65 16.12 18.41
C ALA A 194 -10.15 15.91 18.13
N ALA A 195 -9.33 15.69 19.15
CA ALA A 195 -7.89 15.44 18.98
C ALA A 195 -7.64 14.10 18.27
N TYR A 196 -8.37 13.06 18.64
CA TYR A 196 -8.31 11.76 17.98
C TYR A 196 -8.77 11.83 16.52
N ASP A 197 -9.95 12.42 16.27
CA ASP A 197 -10.48 12.56 14.91
C ASP A 197 -9.59 13.45 14.02
N SER A 198 -8.92 14.44 14.62
CA SER A 198 -7.92 15.27 13.91
C SER A 198 -6.74 14.42 13.42
N CYS A 199 -6.25 13.46 14.20
CA CYS A 199 -5.21 12.52 13.77
C CYS A 199 -5.64 11.70 12.54
N LEU A 200 -6.88 11.20 12.55
CA LEU A 200 -7.46 10.46 11.42
C LEU A 200 -7.59 11.36 10.18
N ALA A 201 -8.06 12.60 10.36
CA ALA A 201 -8.24 13.56 9.28
C ALA A 201 -6.91 13.92 8.59
N VAL A 202 -5.85 14.22 9.35
CA VAL A 202 -4.54 14.54 8.77
C VAL A 202 -3.88 13.32 8.12
N LEU A 203 -4.04 12.13 8.68
CA LEU A 203 -3.54 10.89 8.08
C LEU A 203 -4.28 10.57 6.78
N ARG A 204 -5.60 10.79 6.74
CA ARG A 204 -6.41 10.67 5.52
C ARG A 204 -5.93 11.66 4.45
N ALA A 205 -5.70 12.92 4.82
CA ALA A 205 -5.20 13.94 3.90
C ALA A 205 -3.79 13.60 3.35
N MET A 206 -2.92 13.04 4.19
CA MET A 206 -1.62 12.52 3.76
C MET A 206 -1.76 11.38 2.73
N ARG A 207 -2.72 10.47 2.92
CA ARG A 207 -3.04 9.41 1.95
C ARG A 207 -3.61 9.98 0.65
N ASP A 208 -4.42 11.02 0.70
CA ASP A 208 -4.88 11.74 -0.50
C ASP A 208 -3.71 12.38 -1.28
N LYS A 209 -2.79 13.07 -0.60
CA LYS A 209 -1.56 13.60 -1.21
C LYS A 209 -0.74 12.47 -1.85
N HIS A 210 -0.61 11.33 -1.20
CA HIS A 210 0.08 10.16 -1.76
C HIS A 210 -0.63 9.60 -3.01
N ILE A 211 -1.97 9.55 -3.03
CA ILE A 211 -2.74 9.16 -4.24
C ILE A 211 -2.47 10.13 -5.39
N GLN A 212 -2.40 11.44 -5.12
CA GLN A 212 -2.09 12.44 -6.15
C GLN A 212 -0.67 12.24 -6.71
N MET A 213 0.31 11.96 -5.85
CA MET A 213 1.67 11.63 -6.26
C MET A 213 1.68 10.38 -7.15
N VAL A 214 1.01 9.31 -6.72
CA VAL A 214 0.89 8.08 -7.51
C VAL A 214 0.23 8.33 -8.87
N SER A 215 -0.80 9.19 -8.92
CA SER A 215 -1.42 9.58 -10.18
C SER A 215 -0.41 10.22 -11.14
N ARG A 216 0.36 11.19 -10.65
CA ARG A 216 1.36 11.92 -11.45
C ARG A 216 2.54 11.05 -11.88
N TYR A 217 3.09 10.25 -10.98
CA TYR A 217 4.32 9.49 -11.21
C TYR A 217 4.08 8.14 -11.88
N ILE A 218 2.88 7.55 -11.74
CA ILE A 218 2.59 6.22 -12.27
C ILE A 218 1.52 6.27 -13.34
N ILE A 219 0.33 6.80 -13.05
CA ILE A 219 -0.84 6.65 -13.92
C ILE A 219 -0.68 7.46 -15.20
N ILE A 220 -0.35 8.75 -15.05
CA ILE A 220 -0.15 9.65 -16.19
C ILE A 220 0.99 9.12 -17.07
N LYS A 221 2.11 8.73 -16.46
CA LYS A 221 3.28 8.19 -17.18
C LYS A 221 3.00 6.86 -17.88
N ALA A 222 2.24 5.96 -17.26
CA ALA A 222 1.82 4.72 -17.90
C ALA A 222 0.91 4.97 -19.11
N ARG A 223 0.00 5.96 -19.03
CA ARG A 223 -0.86 6.34 -20.15
C ARG A 223 -0.06 6.96 -21.29
N GLU A 224 0.86 7.87 -20.99
CA GLU A 224 1.77 8.47 -21.98
C GLU A 224 2.58 7.38 -22.70
N ALA A 225 3.16 6.43 -21.96
CA ALA A 225 3.93 5.32 -22.53
C ALA A 225 3.10 4.45 -23.49
N ARG A 226 1.83 4.16 -23.14
CA ARG A 226 0.90 3.42 -24.03
C ARG A 226 0.62 4.17 -25.32
N VAL A 227 0.32 5.48 -25.24
CA VAL A 227 0.04 6.31 -26.43
C VAL A 227 1.25 6.39 -27.36
N HIS A 228 2.47 6.51 -26.81
CA HIS A 228 3.69 6.48 -27.61
C HIS A 228 3.90 5.13 -28.29
N HIS A 229 3.66 4.02 -27.58
CA HIS A 229 3.74 2.68 -28.15
C HIS A 229 2.74 2.49 -29.29
N ASP A 230 1.48 2.87 -29.10
CA ASP A 230 0.42 2.72 -30.12
C ASP A 230 0.72 3.57 -31.37
N ARG A 231 1.20 4.81 -31.21
CA ARG A 231 1.61 5.69 -32.33
C ARG A 231 2.82 5.15 -33.09
N SER A 232 3.77 4.52 -32.39
CA SER A 232 4.93 3.90 -33.03
C SER A 232 4.55 2.60 -33.77
N ALA A 233 3.53 1.88 -33.30
CA ALA A 233 3.00 0.68 -33.95
C ALA A 233 2.12 1.01 -35.16
N SER A 234 1.48 2.18 -35.21
CA SER A 234 0.58 2.60 -36.28
C SER A 234 1.23 3.42 -37.41
N SER A 235 2.56 3.62 -37.41
CA SER A 235 3.27 4.39 -38.44
C SER A 235 3.63 3.52 -39.66
N PRO A 236 3.11 3.75 -40.89
CA PRO A 236 3.31 2.87 -42.05
C PRO A 236 4.68 2.97 -42.75
N ARG A 237 5.72 3.53 -42.11
CA ARG A 237 6.93 3.95 -42.82
C ARG A 237 8.21 3.40 -42.21
N ALA A 238 8.52 2.15 -42.52
CA ALA A 238 9.88 1.62 -42.46
C ALA A 238 10.10 0.67 -43.65
N ALA A 239 11.06 1.05 -44.50
CA ALA A 239 11.65 0.21 -45.52
C ALA A 239 12.21 -1.09 -44.92
N PRO A 240 12.39 -2.17 -45.71
CA PRO A 240 12.96 -3.42 -45.22
C PRO A 240 14.45 -3.23 -44.94
N GLY A 241 14.79 -2.85 -43.71
CA GLY A 241 16.18 -2.71 -43.29
C GLY A 241 16.32 -2.02 -41.93
N GLY A 242 16.72 -2.77 -40.91
CA GLY A 242 17.14 -2.23 -39.61
C GLY A 242 16.12 -2.32 -38.49
N ALA A 243 15.76 -3.54 -38.08
CA ALA A 243 14.94 -3.80 -36.90
C ALA A 243 15.72 -3.51 -35.60
N GLY A 244 15.80 -2.24 -35.20
CA GLY A 244 16.17 -1.86 -33.83
C GLY A 244 14.93 -1.86 -32.92
N LYS A 245 14.37 -3.04 -32.60
CA LYS A 245 13.41 -3.15 -31.50
C LYS A 245 14.11 -2.67 -30.23
N ALA A 246 13.59 -1.63 -29.56
CA ALA A 246 13.99 -1.30 -28.21
C ALA A 246 13.78 -2.56 -27.35
N ARG A 247 14.88 -3.24 -27.03
CA ARG A 247 14.88 -4.50 -26.31
C ARG A 247 14.28 -4.24 -24.94
N ALA A 248 13.19 -4.92 -24.60
CA ALA A 248 12.81 -5.08 -23.20
C ALA A 248 14.07 -5.55 -22.46
N VAL A 249 14.51 -4.77 -21.48
CA VAL A 249 15.68 -5.12 -20.67
C VAL A 249 15.31 -6.42 -19.99
N ASN A 250 15.93 -7.53 -20.42
CA ASN A 250 15.74 -8.82 -19.79
C ASN A 250 16.57 -8.78 -18.50
N LEU A 251 15.92 -8.50 -17.37
CA LEU A 251 16.58 -8.36 -16.05
C LEU A 251 17.20 -9.69 -15.56
N ALA A 252 16.90 -10.82 -16.18
CA ALA A 252 17.22 -12.15 -15.65
C ALA A 252 18.34 -12.90 -16.39
N ARG A 253 19.21 -12.23 -17.15
CA ARG A 253 20.33 -12.93 -17.80
C ARG A 253 21.67 -12.55 -17.18
N PRO A 254 22.39 -13.48 -16.52
CA PRO A 254 23.80 -13.26 -16.24
C PRO A 254 24.56 -13.18 -17.56
N VAL A 255 25.48 -12.21 -17.67
CA VAL A 255 26.41 -12.12 -18.79
C VAL A 255 27.47 -13.21 -18.60
N ALA A 256 27.29 -14.35 -19.26
CA ALA A 256 28.34 -15.32 -19.48
C ALA A 256 28.16 -16.01 -20.84
N ALA A 257 29.31 -16.39 -21.40
CA ALA A 257 29.65 -16.54 -22.80
C ALA A 257 29.02 -17.73 -23.56
N THR A 258 28.91 -17.53 -24.89
CA THR A 258 29.05 -18.49 -26.01
C THR A 258 28.28 -19.82 -25.98
N GLY A 259 27.45 -20.04 -27.01
CA GLY A 259 27.00 -21.38 -27.40
C GLY A 259 25.60 -21.39 -28.00
N ASP A 260 25.48 -21.93 -29.21
CA ASP A 260 24.29 -21.99 -30.07
C ASP A 260 23.01 -22.55 -29.42
N GLY A 261 21.86 -22.09 -29.93
CA GLY A 261 20.72 -22.99 -30.15
C GLY A 261 19.40 -22.64 -29.46
N VAL A 262 18.42 -22.29 -30.29
CA VAL A 262 16.95 -22.34 -30.09
C VAL A 262 16.32 -21.21 -29.26
N VAL A 263 15.92 -20.16 -29.99
CA VAL A 263 14.97 -19.13 -29.55
C VAL A 263 13.55 -19.70 -29.67
N VAL A 264 12.92 -20.03 -28.53
CA VAL A 264 11.47 -20.30 -28.49
C VAL A 264 10.75 -18.95 -28.41
N ALA A 265 9.98 -18.63 -29.44
CA ALA A 265 9.15 -17.42 -29.49
C ALA A 265 8.02 -17.49 -28.44
N PRO A 266 7.75 -16.43 -27.67
CA PRO A 266 6.59 -16.42 -26.79
C PRO A 266 5.31 -16.31 -27.63
N ALA A 267 4.35 -17.18 -27.34
CA ALA A 267 3.02 -17.18 -27.93
C ALA A 267 2.33 -15.82 -27.70
N SER A 268 1.84 -15.23 -28.78
CA SER A 268 1.02 -14.03 -28.79
C SER A 268 -0.34 -14.31 -28.17
N GLY A 269 -0.49 -14.04 -26.88
CA GLY A 269 -1.80 -13.98 -26.22
C GLY A 269 -2.49 -12.64 -26.49
N SER A 270 -3.37 -12.62 -27.50
CA SER A 270 -4.33 -11.53 -27.71
C SER A 270 -5.39 -11.55 -26.62
N GLY A 271 -5.30 -10.66 -25.65
CA GLY A 271 -6.29 -10.48 -24.59
C GLY A 271 -6.62 -9.00 -24.41
N GLY A 272 -7.60 -8.52 -25.17
CA GLY A 272 -8.17 -7.18 -25.06
C GLY A 272 -9.01 -7.02 -23.78
N GLY A 273 -8.33 -6.83 -22.66
CA GLY A 273 -8.92 -6.38 -21.40
C GLY A 273 -8.11 -5.22 -20.86
N SER A 274 -8.79 -4.20 -20.34
CA SER A 274 -8.16 -3.07 -19.62
C SER A 274 -7.26 -3.62 -18.50
N LYS A 275 -5.96 -3.82 -18.78
CA LYS A 275 -5.00 -4.27 -17.77
C LYS A 275 -4.89 -3.19 -16.70
N SER A 276 -5.45 -3.48 -15.52
CA SER A 276 -5.39 -2.64 -14.32
C SER A 276 -3.94 -2.28 -14.01
N LEU A 277 -3.68 -0.99 -13.74
CA LEU A 277 -2.34 -0.51 -13.41
C LEU A 277 -1.89 -1.09 -12.08
N ARG A 278 -0.79 -1.85 -12.12
CA ARG A 278 -0.19 -2.46 -10.93
C ARG A 278 0.90 -1.58 -10.33
N GLY A 279 0.99 -1.56 -9.01
CA GLY A 279 2.15 -1.03 -8.28
C GLY A 279 3.37 -1.95 -8.42
N THR A 280 4.54 -1.49 -7.96
CA THR A 280 5.77 -2.32 -7.86
C THR A 280 5.61 -3.50 -6.90
N GLY A 281 4.74 -3.36 -5.89
CA GLY A 281 4.30 -4.44 -5.01
C GLY A 281 3.26 -5.39 -5.62
N GLY A 282 2.88 -5.21 -6.89
CA GLY A 282 1.98 -6.12 -7.62
C GLY A 282 0.47 -5.91 -7.41
N THR A 283 0.06 -5.04 -6.48
CA THR A 283 -1.36 -4.72 -6.20
C THR A 283 -1.98 -3.84 -7.27
N ALA A 284 -3.32 -3.94 -7.42
CA ALA A 284 -4.10 -2.96 -8.19
C ALA A 284 -4.03 -1.60 -7.49
N LEU A 285 -3.27 -0.67 -8.08
CA LEU A 285 -2.70 0.45 -7.34
C LEU A 285 -3.77 1.41 -6.80
N ILE A 286 -4.74 1.79 -7.63
CA ILE A 286 -5.75 2.79 -7.24
C ILE A 286 -6.81 2.25 -6.29
N PRO A 287 -7.43 1.08 -6.54
CA PRO A 287 -8.39 0.51 -5.60
C PRO A 287 -7.81 0.34 -4.20
N PHE A 288 -6.59 -0.18 -4.11
CA PHE A 288 -5.88 -0.37 -2.84
C PHE A 288 -5.67 0.95 -2.08
N LEU A 289 -5.11 1.97 -2.75
CA LEU A 289 -4.82 3.25 -2.09
C LEU A 289 -6.09 4.00 -1.66
N LYS A 290 -7.14 3.95 -2.49
CA LYS A 290 -8.44 4.55 -2.15
C LYS A 290 -9.08 3.85 -0.96
N GLN A 291 -9.08 2.51 -0.96
CA GLN A 291 -9.60 1.74 0.16
C GLN A 291 -8.83 2.04 1.44
N ALA A 292 -7.50 2.02 1.43
CA ALA A 292 -6.71 2.35 2.61
C ALA A 292 -7.04 3.75 3.14
N ARG A 293 -7.17 4.77 2.27
CA ARG A 293 -7.60 6.12 2.67
C ARG A 293 -8.99 6.11 3.30
N ASP A 294 -9.95 5.41 2.70
CA ASP A 294 -11.32 5.39 3.18
C ASP A 294 -11.42 4.69 4.54
N GLU A 295 -10.69 3.59 4.72
CA GLU A 295 -10.54 2.85 5.98
C GLU A 295 -9.96 3.71 7.11
N THR A 296 -9.08 4.68 6.82
CA THR A 296 -8.57 5.65 7.81
C THR A 296 -9.67 6.49 8.46
N GLY A 297 -10.78 6.76 7.74
CA GLY A 297 -11.87 7.56 8.28
C GLY A 297 -12.86 6.78 9.14
N GLU A 298 -12.85 5.45 9.05
CA GLU A 298 -13.85 4.60 9.71
C GLU A 298 -13.80 4.58 11.24
N PRO A 299 -12.63 4.71 11.90
CA PRO A 299 -12.55 4.71 13.35
C PRO A 299 -13.08 5.98 14.03
N ALA A 300 -13.40 7.04 13.26
CA ALA A 300 -13.79 8.35 13.78
C ALA A 300 -14.97 8.28 14.75
N VAL A 301 -14.88 9.06 15.83
CA VAL A 301 -15.82 9.02 16.96
C VAL A 301 -16.84 10.15 16.87
N GLY A 302 -16.42 11.35 16.48
CA GLY A 302 -17.26 12.54 16.40
C GLY A 302 -18.32 12.46 15.30
N LEU A 303 -19.57 12.85 15.65
CA LEU A 303 -20.70 12.94 14.72
C LEU A 303 -20.42 13.88 13.54
N LEU A 304 -19.73 15.00 13.78
CA LEU A 304 -19.39 15.99 12.75
C LEU A 304 -18.40 15.45 11.71
N VAL A 305 -17.47 14.59 12.15
CA VAL A 305 -16.47 13.98 11.26
C VAL A 305 -17.05 12.79 10.51
N LYS A 306 -18.02 12.05 11.07
CA LYS A 306 -18.82 11.08 10.29
C LYS A 306 -19.54 11.72 9.11
N GLU A 307 -20.02 12.96 9.28
CA GLU A 307 -20.70 13.72 8.24
C GLU A 307 -19.72 14.31 7.21
N LEU A 308 -18.58 14.87 7.67
CA LEU A 308 -17.50 15.35 6.79
C LEU A 308 -16.78 14.20 6.04
N ALA A 309 -16.66 13.03 6.64
CA ALA A 309 -16.11 11.83 6.01
C ALA A 309 -17.05 11.24 4.94
N LYS A 310 -18.38 11.41 5.12
CA LYS A 310 -19.39 11.04 4.11
C LYS A 310 -19.50 12.06 2.97
N HIS A 311 -19.37 13.36 3.26
CA HIS A 311 -19.73 14.42 2.31
C HIS A 311 -18.57 15.30 1.82
N GLY A 312 -17.36 15.14 2.35
CA GLY A 312 -16.24 16.04 2.06
C GLY A 312 -16.46 17.46 2.61
N PRO A 313 -15.44 18.33 2.63
CA PRO A 313 -15.62 19.70 3.09
C PRO A 313 -16.59 20.44 2.16
N ALA A 314 -17.57 21.15 2.74
CA ALA A 314 -18.48 21.99 1.99
C ALA A 314 -17.68 23.02 1.18
N ARG A 315 -17.89 23.01 -0.14
CA ARG A 315 -17.20 23.88 -1.08
C ARG A 315 -17.61 25.33 -0.76
N ALA A 316 -16.70 26.11 -0.19
CA ALA A 316 -16.93 27.52 0.07
C ALA A 316 -17.25 28.22 -1.27
N THR A 317 -18.50 28.63 -1.45
CA THR A 317 -18.90 29.55 -2.51
C THR A 317 -18.17 30.86 -2.29
N ARG A 318 -17.16 31.12 -3.13
CA ARG A 318 -16.61 32.47 -3.29
C ARG A 318 -17.74 33.38 -3.76
N ARG A 319 -18.08 34.37 -2.93
CA ARG A 319 -18.78 35.58 -3.38
C ARG A 319 -17.75 36.58 -3.88
#